data_AF-R6RDM2-F1
#
_entry.id   AF-R6RDM2-F1
#
_cell.length_a   1.000
_cell.length_b   1.000
_cell.length_c   1.000
_cell.angle_alpha   90.00
_cell.angle_beta   90.00
_cell.angle_gamma   90.00
#
_symmetry.space_group_name_H-M   'P 1'
#
loop_
_entity.id
_entity.type
_entity.pdbx_description
1 polymer ?
#
loop_
_entity_poly.entity_id
_entity_poly.type
_entity_poly.pdbx_seq_one_letter_code
_entity_poly.pdbx_strand_id
1 'polypeptide(L)'
;MSDTKRDFSTISIYIDENENMIGIPCGESDKYGIADIDKVVLLKAPYSDSQIESFVEEVISYCYTKKHNDSSPLSTIEKYTKKTGFVNATADYTLISIVKTNDTYSLMPTFNDFERGPLVIDDDERIILANYQKGELAEIMKDFIQIYVKANMFYKEKQELEEEKKRRENN
;
A
#
# COMPACT_ATOMS: atom_id res chain seq x y z
N MET A 1 10.42 29.47 -3.89
CA MET A 1 9.69 28.42 -3.14
C MET A 1 10.72 27.77 -2.25
N SER A 2 10.49 27.71 -0.93
CA SER A 2 11.44 27.10 -0.02
C SER A 2 11.53 25.60 -0.33
N ASP A 3 12.66 25.17 -0.87
CA ASP A 3 13.07 23.77 -0.95
C ASP A 3 13.29 23.25 0.48
N THR A 4 12.21 23.10 1.24
CA THR A 4 12.26 22.35 2.49
C THR A 4 12.36 20.89 2.06
N LYS A 5 13.59 20.42 1.85
CA LYS A 5 13.88 19.01 1.63
C LYS A 5 13.27 18.25 2.81
N ARG A 6 12.15 17.57 2.58
CA ARG A 6 11.46 16.79 3.61
C ARG A 6 12.39 15.64 4.00
N ASP A 7 12.52 15.39 5.29
CA ASP A 7 13.42 14.36 5.84
C ASP A 7 12.92 12.92 5.61
N PHE A 8 11.70 12.79 5.08
CA PHE A 8 11.10 11.50 4.77
C PHE A 8 10.13 11.57 3.60
N SER A 9 9.77 10.41 3.08
CA SER A 9 8.74 10.17 2.06
C SER A 9 7.91 8.97 2.47
N THR A 10 6.60 9.04 2.24
CA THR A 10 5.67 7.93 2.51
C THR A 10 5.02 7.51 1.21
N ILE A 11 4.89 6.20 1.00
CA ILE A 11 4.18 5.62 -0.14
C ILE A 11 3.27 4.49 0.32
N SER A 12 2.18 4.28 -0.41
CA SER A 12 1.23 3.20 -0.23
C SER A 12 1.36 2.22 -1.40
N ILE A 13 1.68 0.96 -1.14
CA ILE A 13 1.75 -0.10 -2.17
C ILE A 13 0.62 -1.10 -1.96
N TYR A 14 -0.33 -1.13 -2.90
CA TYR A 14 -1.44 -2.07 -2.91
C TYR A 14 -1.14 -3.24 -3.82
N ILE A 15 -1.28 -4.47 -3.32
CA ILE A 15 -0.92 -5.71 -4.02
C ILE A 15 -2.14 -6.60 -4.18
N ASP A 16 -2.46 -6.98 -5.42
CA ASP A 16 -3.60 -7.86 -5.72
C ASP A 16 -3.25 -9.36 -5.61
N GLU A 17 -4.25 -10.22 -5.80
CA GLU A 17 -4.10 -11.70 -5.77
C GLU A 17 -3.12 -12.25 -6.83
N ASN A 18 -2.87 -11.49 -7.89
CA ASN A 18 -1.95 -11.83 -8.96
C ASN A 18 -0.57 -11.20 -8.74
N GLU A 19 -0.32 -10.68 -7.53
CA GLU A 19 0.89 -9.99 -7.09
C GLU A 19 1.20 -8.71 -7.89
N ASN A 20 0.25 -8.15 -8.63
CA ASN A 20 0.43 -6.85 -9.29
C ASN A 20 0.41 -5.75 -8.23
N MET A 21 1.29 -4.76 -8.40
CA MET A 21 1.46 -3.65 -7.48
C MET A 21 0.89 -2.35 -8.05
N ILE A 22 0.21 -1.59 -7.19
CA ILE A 22 -0.22 -0.22 -7.40
C ILE A 22 0.49 0.63 -6.37
N GLY A 23 1.38 1.52 -6.81
CA GLY A 23 2.13 2.43 -5.97
C GLY A 23 1.48 3.81 -5.99
N ILE A 24 1.18 4.34 -4.81
CA ILE A 24 0.61 5.67 -4.62
C ILE A 24 1.53 6.47 -3.70
N PRO A 25 2.18 7.54 -4.22
CA PRO A 25 3.00 8.40 -3.40
C PRO A 25 2.16 9.32 -2.51
N CYS A 26 2.72 9.76 -1.39
CA CYS A 26 2.10 10.76 -0.52
C CYS A 26 2.65 12.17 -0.77
N GLY A 27 1.87 13.17 -0.38
CA GLY A 27 2.23 14.58 -0.40
C GLY A 27 1.62 15.32 0.78
N GLU A 28 1.88 16.62 0.86
CA GLU A 28 1.32 17.45 1.92
C GLU A 28 -0.21 17.51 1.83
N SER A 29 -0.87 17.38 2.97
CA SER A 29 -2.30 17.59 3.14
C SER A 29 -2.52 18.63 4.23
N ASP A 30 -3.37 19.61 3.97
CA ASP A 30 -3.71 20.64 4.95
C ASP A 30 -4.66 20.07 6.04
N LYS A 31 -5.28 18.90 5.81
CA LYS A 31 -6.20 18.22 6.75
C LYS A 31 -5.54 17.08 7.52
N TYR A 32 -4.76 16.25 6.84
CA TYR A 32 -4.22 15.00 7.36
C TYR A 32 -2.71 15.08 7.64
N GLY A 33 -2.08 16.21 7.31
CA GLY A 33 -0.62 16.38 7.34
C GLY A 33 0.04 15.75 6.11
N ILE A 34 -0.13 14.43 5.93
CA ILE A 34 0.40 13.66 4.80
C ILE A 34 -0.67 12.69 4.31
N ALA A 35 -0.90 12.66 3.00
CA ALA A 35 -1.86 11.74 2.39
C ALA A 35 -1.51 11.42 0.93
N ASP A 36 -2.05 10.32 0.42
CA ASP A 36 -1.92 9.84 -0.96
C ASP A 36 -2.24 10.96 -1.97
N ILE A 37 -1.36 11.25 -2.92
CA ILE A 37 -1.65 12.21 -4.00
C ILE A 37 -2.32 11.52 -5.18
N ASP A 38 -2.96 12.31 -6.06
CA ASP A 38 -3.64 11.81 -7.27
C ASP A 38 -2.64 11.33 -8.35
N LYS A 39 -1.78 10.36 -8.03
CA LYS A 39 -0.76 9.75 -8.90
C LYS A 39 -0.73 8.25 -8.62
N VAL A 40 -0.63 7.45 -9.68
CA VAL A 40 -0.55 5.99 -9.61
C VAL A 40 0.61 5.52 -10.48
N VAL A 41 1.38 4.57 -9.96
CA VAL A 41 2.42 3.81 -10.67
C VAL A 41 2.04 2.33 -10.60
N LEU A 42 2.30 1.57 -11.66
CA LEU A 42 1.90 0.16 -11.75
C LEU A 42 3.11 -0.72 -12.04
N LEU A 43 3.19 -1.86 -11.38
CA LEU A 43 4.12 -2.95 -11.70
C LEU A 43 3.34 -4.25 -11.79
N LYS A 44 3.43 -4.93 -12.94
CA LYS A 44 2.75 -6.22 -13.16
C LYS A 44 3.69 -7.39 -12.87
N ALA A 45 3.17 -8.43 -12.23
CA ALA A 45 3.89 -9.69 -12.09
C ALA A 45 3.95 -10.46 -13.42
N PRO A 46 4.99 -11.30 -13.64
CA PRO A 46 6.15 -11.51 -12.79
C PRO A 46 7.18 -10.38 -12.92
N TYR A 47 7.92 -10.11 -11.83
CA TYR A 47 8.99 -9.12 -11.78
C TYR A 47 10.26 -9.67 -11.14
N SER A 48 11.40 -9.09 -11.51
CA SER A 48 12.70 -9.30 -10.86
C SER A 48 12.86 -8.42 -9.62
N ASP A 49 13.84 -8.74 -8.77
CA ASP A 49 14.18 -7.94 -7.58
C ASP A 49 14.47 -6.48 -7.95
N SER A 50 15.26 -6.28 -9.01
CA SER A 50 15.57 -4.94 -9.50
C SER A 50 14.34 -4.16 -9.97
N GLN A 51 13.29 -4.84 -10.46
CA GLN A 51 12.05 -4.17 -10.86
C GLN A 51 11.22 -3.75 -9.65
N ILE A 52 11.18 -4.55 -8.57
CA ILE A 52 10.55 -4.15 -7.31
C ILE A 52 11.25 -2.91 -6.74
N GLU A 53 12.58 -2.95 -6.63
CA GLU A 53 13.37 -1.84 -6.09
C GLU A 53 13.21 -0.56 -6.94
N SER A 54 13.31 -0.69 -8.28
CA SER A 54 13.12 0.44 -9.19
C SER A 54 11.70 1.02 -9.10
N PHE A 55 10.69 0.16 -8.94
CA PHE A 55 9.31 0.58 -8.77
C PHE A 55 9.12 1.36 -7.47
N VAL A 56 9.65 0.89 -6.35
CA VAL A 56 9.58 1.61 -5.06
C VAL A 56 10.25 2.98 -5.17
N GLU A 57 11.45 3.06 -5.76
CA GLU A 57 12.12 4.34 -5.99
C GLU A 57 11.34 5.26 -6.94
N GLU A 58 10.72 4.72 -7.99
CA GLU A 58 9.89 5.49 -8.90
C GLU A 58 8.69 6.11 -8.17
N VAL A 59 7.98 5.32 -7.35
CA VAL A 59 6.86 5.84 -6.55
C VAL A 59 7.35 6.94 -5.61
N ILE A 60 8.45 6.72 -4.88
CA ILE A 60 9.04 7.70 -3.97
C ILE A 60 9.44 8.99 -4.69
N SER A 61 9.94 8.91 -5.93
CA SER A 61 10.33 10.07 -6.72
C SER A 61 9.17 11.05 -6.97
N TYR A 62 7.93 10.57 -6.86
CA TYR A 62 6.72 11.37 -7.01
C TYR A 62 6.21 11.98 -5.69
N CYS A 63 6.77 11.61 -4.53
CA CYS A 63 6.37 12.19 -3.26
C CYS A 63 6.58 13.71 -3.25
N TYR A 64 5.62 14.43 -2.68
CA TYR A 64 5.60 15.90 -2.59
C TYR A 64 5.70 16.66 -3.92
N THR A 65 5.60 16.00 -5.08
CA THR A 65 5.53 16.69 -6.40
C THR A 65 4.26 17.53 -6.55
N LYS A 66 3.24 17.25 -5.73
CA LYS A 66 2.03 18.05 -5.54
C LYS A 66 1.44 17.79 -4.15
N LYS A 67 0.50 18.64 -3.75
CA LYS A 67 -0.32 18.42 -2.55
C LYS A 67 -1.36 17.33 -2.77
N HIS A 68 -1.79 16.70 -1.68
CA HIS A 68 -3.00 15.91 -1.62
C HIS A 68 -4.22 16.78 -1.99
N ASN A 69 -5.22 16.17 -2.62
CA ASN A 69 -6.44 16.86 -3.00
C ASN A 69 -7.46 16.85 -1.86
N ASP A 70 -7.25 17.70 -0.86
CA ASP A 70 -8.10 17.82 0.34
C ASP A 70 -9.58 18.13 0.02
N SER A 71 -9.88 18.63 -1.17
CA SER A 71 -11.25 18.92 -1.63
C SER A 71 -11.99 17.70 -2.13
N SER A 72 -11.27 16.64 -2.50
CA SER A 72 -11.87 15.41 -3.00
C SER A 72 -12.35 14.54 -1.82
N PRO A 73 -13.60 14.05 -1.84
CA PRO A 73 -14.07 13.11 -0.83
C PRO A 73 -13.58 11.67 -1.09
N LEU A 74 -12.93 11.42 -2.23
CA LEU A 74 -12.45 10.11 -2.64
C LEU A 74 -10.93 10.05 -2.53
N SER A 75 -10.41 8.97 -1.95
CA SER A 75 -9.00 8.63 -1.99
C SER A 75 -8.52 8.30 -3.41
N THR A 76 -7.21 8.34 -3.64
CA THR A 76 -6.61 7.97 -4.93
C THR A 76 -6.95 6.52 -5.31
N ILE A 77 -6.95 5.60 -4.34
CA ILE A 77 -7.28 4.19 -4.59
C ILE A 77 -8.76 4.00 -4.96
N GLU A 78 -9.68 4.76 -4.36
CA GLU A 78 -11.10 4.75 -4.77
C GLU A 78 -11.27 5.26 -6.21
N LYS A 79 -10.57 6.34 -6.57
CA LYS A 79 -10.58 6.87 -7.95
C LYS A 79 -10.02 5.87 -8.95
N TYR A 80 -8.94 5.18 -8.59
CA TYR A 80 -8.28 4.19 -9.45
C TYR A 80 -9.16 2.95 -9.66
N THR A 81 -9.66 2.36 -8.58
CA THR A 81 -10.48 1.14 -8.61
C THR A 81 -11.92 1.39 -9.06
N LYS A 82 -12.36 2.65 -9.06
CA LYS A 82 -13.74 3.08 -9.31
C LYS A 82 -14.74 2.46 -8.33
N LYS A 83 -14.26 2.08 -7.15
CA LYS A 83 -15.08 1.58 -6.04
C LYS A 83 -15.30 2.70 -5.05
N THR A 84 -16.55 2.89 -4.63
CA THR A 84 -16.91 3.86 -3.59
C THR A 84 -16.63 3.27 -2.22
N GLY A 85 -15.98 4.05 -1.36
CA GLY A 85 -15.61 3.68 0.00
C GLY A 85 -14.21 3.07 0.05
N PHE A 86 -13.34 3.64 0.90
CA PHE A 86 -11.96 3.19 1.07
C PHE A 86 -11.86 1.69 1.37
N VAL A 87 -12.70 1.18 2.28
CA VAL A 87 -12.76 -0.25 2.63
C VAL A 87 -13.03 -1.14 1.41
N ASN A 88 -14.01 -0.76 0.59
CA ASN A 88 -14.37 -1.52 -0.62
C ASN A 88 -13.29 -1.39 -1.72
N ALA A 89 -12.69 -0.21 -1.86
CA ALA A 89 -11.59 0.03 -2.80
C ALA A 89 -10.34 -0.80 -2.47
N THR A 90 -10.12 -1.11 -1.21
CA THR A 90 -8.94 -1.84 -0.71
C THR A 90 -9.20 -3.32 -0.43
N ALA A 91 -10.46 -3.77 -0.47
CA ALA A 91 -10.86 -5.14 -0.12
C ALA A 91 -10.13 -6.25 -0.90
N ASP A 92 -9.69 -5.97 -2.12
CA ASP A 92 -8.99 -6.94 -2.99
C ASP A 92 -7.46 -6.79 -2.94
N TYR A 93 -6.94 -5.92 -2.07
CA TYR A 93 -5.53 -5.56 -2.06
C TYR A 93 -4.93 -5.65 -0.67
N THR A 94 -3.74 -6.22 -0.57
CA THR A 94 -2.91 -6.05 0.63
C THR A 94 -2.14 -4.74 0.52
N LEU A 95 -2.21 -3.88 1.52
CA LEU A 95 -1.41 -2.66 1.58
C LEU A 95 -0.08 -2.92 2.31
N ILE A 96 1.02 -2.44 1.73
CA ILE A 96 2.30 -2.25 2.40
C ILE A 96 2.55 -0.74 2.44
N SER A 97 2.69 -0.20 3.65
CA SER A 97 3.11 1.19 3.87
C SER A 97 4.62 1.25 3.93
N ILE A 98 5.24 2.14 3.17
CA ILE A 98 6.70 2.35 3.20
C ILE A 98 7.00 3.80 3.56
N VAL A 99 7.84 3.98 4.58
CA VAL A 99 8.40 5.27 4.98
C VAL A 99 9.91 5.25 4.70
N LYS A 100 10.35 6.08 3.75
CA LYS A 100 11.77 6.29 3.46
C LYS A 100 12.25 7.55 4.16
N THR A 101 13.35 7.47 4.89
CA THR A 101 14.10 8.61 5.43
C THR A 101 15.41 8.81 4.67
N ASN A 102 16.29 9.68 5.18
CA ASN A 102 17.67 9.74 4.68
C ASN A 102 18.48 8.48 5.01
N ASP A 103 18.14 7.79 6.10
CA ASP A 103 18.96 6.73 6.66
C ASP A 103 18.34 5.34 6.52
N THR A 104 17.02 5.24 6.34
CA THR A 104 16.29 3.97 6.38
C THR A 104 15.08 3.91 5.45
N TYR A 105 14.63 2.68 5.19
CA TYR A 105 13.27 2.35 4.78
C TYR A 105 12.62 1.57 5.90
N SER A 106 11.42 1.99 6.31
CA SER A 106 10.52 1.24 7.18
C SER A 106 9.38 0.71 6.32
N LEU A 107 9.18 -0.61 6.31
CA LEU A 107 8.14 -1.29 5.56
C LEU A 107 7.19 -1.96 6.55
N MET A 108 5.90 -1.63 6.46
CA MET A 108 4.86 -2.11 7.37
C MET A 108 3.75 -2.81 6.57
N PRO A 109 3.51 -4.11 6.77
CA PRO A 109 2.43 -4.81 6.12
C PRO A 109 1.09 -4.48 6.81
N THR A 110 0.00 -4.82 6.15
CA THR A 110 -1.35 -4.67 6.70
C THR A 110 -2.16 -5.96 6.62
N PHE A 111 -3.11 -6.08 7.54
CA PHE A 111 -4.21 -7.03 7.47
C PHE A 111 -5.49 -6.30 7.07
N ASN A 112 -6.26 -6.86 6.14
CA ASN A 112 -7.53 -6.26 5.74
C ASN A 112 -8.65 -6.67 6.69
N ASP A 113 -9.09 -5.71 7.50
CA ASP A 113 -10.33 -5.82 8.24
C ASP A 113 -11.51 -5.44 7.34
N PHE A 114 -12.59 -6.24 7.39
CA PHE A 114 -13.72 -6.07 6.50
C PHE A 114 -14.54 -4.79 6.74
N GLU A 115 -14.53 -4.27 7.97
CA GLU A 115 -15.29 -3.06 8.33
C GLU A 115 -14.40 -1.81 8.28
N ARG A 116 -13.10 -1.98 8.52
CA ARG A 116 -12.15 -0.88 8.74
C ARG A 116 -11.13 -0.71 7.62
N GLY A 117 -11.00 -1.68 6.72
CA GLY A 117 -10.00 -1.70 5.67
C GLY A 117 -8.61 -2.14 6.18
N PRO A 118 -7.53 -1.75 5.50
CA PRO A 118 -6.16 -2.10 5.89
C PRO A 118 -5.80 -1.60 7.28
N LEU A 119 -5.40 -2.52 8.16
CA LEU A 119 -4.88 -2.26 9.50
C LEU A 119 -3.40 -2.61 9.55
N VAL A 120 -2.56 -1.67 9.97
CA VAL A 120 -1.11 -1.87 10.07
C VAL A 120 -0.78 -2.93 11.13
N ILE A 121 0.20 -3.77 10.81
CA ILE A 121 0.76 -4.77 11.72
C ILE A 121 2.13 -4.27 12.17
N ASP A 122 2.13 -3.38 13.17
CA ASP A 122 3.35 -2.72 13.66
C ASP A 122 4.41 -3.72 14.14
N ASP A 123 3.99 -4.85 14.72
CA ASP A 123 4.87 -5.91 15.22
C ASP A 123 5.70 -6.59 14.11
N ASP A 124 5.28 -6.47 12.85
CA ASP A 124 5.96 -7.03 11.69
C ASP A 124 6.62 -5.98 10.79
N GLU A 125 6.80 -4.76 11.30
CA GLU A 125 7.65 -3.75 10.66
C GLU A 125 9.04 -4.34 10.35
N ARG A 126 9.55 -4.01 9.15
CA ARG A 126 10.92 -4.33 8.73
C ARG A 126 11.62 -3.03 8.36
N ILE A 127 12.76 -2.78 9.00
CA ILE A 127 13.58 -1.58 8.77
C ILE A 127 14.90 -2.00 8.14
N ILE A 128 15.23 -1.39 7.00
CA ILE A 128 16.52 -1.55 6.31
C ILE A 128 17.19 -0.19 6.14
N LEU A 129 18.51 -0.19 5.94
CA LEU A 129 19.26 1.04 5.70
C LEU A 129 18.94 1.63 4.32
N ALA A 130 19.07 2.95 4.15
CA ALA A 130 18.82 3.61 2.88
C ALA A 130 19.83 3.19 1.78
N ASN A 131 21.00 2.71 2.18
CA ASN A 131 22.05 2.15 1.33
C ASN A 131 22.08 0.61 1.39
N TYR A 132 20.91 -0.02 1.49
CA TYR A 132 20.72 -1.47 1.51
C TYR A 132 21.40 -2.19 0.33
N GLN A 133 21.69 -3.48 0.51
CA GLN A 133 22.28 -4.28 -0.57
C GLN A 133 21.22 -4.64 -1.61
N LYS A 134 21.58 -4.63 -2.90
CA LYS A 134 20.68 -5.03 -3.98
C LYS A 134 20.04 -6.39 -3.68
N GLY A 135 18.72 -6.45 -3.71
CA GLY A 135 17.88 -7.59 -3.39
C GLY A 135 17.20 -7.49 -2.01
N GLU A 136 17.76 -6.74 -1.06
CA GLU A 136 17.30 -6.72 0.33
C GLU A 136 15.88 -6.16 0.49
N LEU A 137 15.57 -5.05 -0.17
CA LEU A 137 14.20 -4.50 -0.17
C LEU A 137 13.23 -5.45 -0.89
N ALA A 138 13.66 -6.02 -2.01
CA ALA A 138 12.83 -6.94 -2.78
C ALA A 138 12.51 -8.23 -2.02
N GLU A 139 13.46 -8.74 -1.24
CA GLU A 139 13.27 -9.90 -0.37
C GLU A 139 12.17 -9.64 0.67
N ILE A 140 12.22 -8.51 1.38
CA ILE A 140 11.17 -8.12 2.34
C ILE A 140 9.81 -8.00 1.66
N MET A 141 9.74 -7.34 0.50
CA MET A 141 8.49 -7.20 -0.25
C MET A 141 7.91 -8.57 -0.63
N LYS A 142 8.76 -9.50 -1.08
CA LYS A 142 8.35 -10.87 -1.43
C LYS A 142 7.91 -11.68 -0.21
N ASP A 143 8.59 -11.53 0.92
CA ASP A 143 8.18 -12.17 2.17
C ASP A 143 6.81 -11.67 2.62
N PHE A 144 6.57 -10.36 2.55
CA PHE A 144 5.25 -9.77 2.84
C PHE A 144 4.18 -10.26 1.87
N ILE A 145 4.48 -10.40 0.58
CA ILE A 145 3.56 -11.01 -0.38
C ILE A 145 3.23 -12.45 0.02
N GLN A 146 4.26 -13.26 0.30
CA GLN A 146 4.10 -14.66 0.62
C GLN A 146 3.26 -14.87 1.89
N ILE A 147 3.34 -13.96 2.85
CA ILE A 147 2.64 -14.05 4.13
C ILE A 147 1.26 -13.36 4.06
N TYR A 148 1.23 -12.05 3.81
CA TYR A 148 0.04 -11.22 4.01
C TYR A 148 -0.92 -11.22 2.83
N VAL A 149 -0.43 -11.27 1.58
CA VAL A 149 -1.34 -11.39 0.42
C VAL A 149 -2.12 -12.70 0.52
N LYS A 150 -1.42 -13.80 0.80
CA LYS A 150 -2.05 -15.12 0.99
C LYS A 150 -2.96 -15.16 2.22
N ALA A 151 -2.56 -14.55 3.34
CA ALA A 151 -3.40 -14.47 4.52
C ALA A 151 -4.68 -13.67 4.24
N ASN A 152 -4.58 -12.46 3.70
CA ASN A 152 -5.74 -11.60 3.41
C ASN A 152 -6.72 -12.29 2.44
N MET A 153 -6.22 -13.00 1.43
CA MET A 153 -7.06 -13.82 0.54
C MET A 153 -7.79 -14.92 1.33
N PHE A 154 -7.07 -15.70 2.13
CA PHE A 154 -7.66 -16.80 2.90
C PHE A 154 -8.74 -16.32 3.89
N TYR A 155 -8.48 -15.24 4.62
CA TYR A 155 -9.44 -14.71 5.58
C TYR A 155 -10.68 -14.10 4.90
N LYS A 156 -10.48 -13.46 3.75
CA LYS A 156 -11.58 -12.97 2.91
C LYS A 156 -12.47 -14.11 2.43
N GLU A 157 -11.90 -15.16 1.83
CA GLU A 157 -12.65 -16.33 1.36
C GLU A 157 -13.44 -17.00 2.51
N LYS A 158 -12.81 -17.16 3.67
CA LYS A 158 -13.46 -17.73 4.85
C LYS A 158 -14.68 -16.90 5.27
N GLN A 159 -14.54 -15.57 5.28
CA GLN A 159 -15.63 -14.68 5.66
C GLN A 159 -16.78 -14.71 4.64
N GLU A 160 -16.47 -14.68 3.34
CA GLU A 160 -17.48 -14.77 2.28
C GLU A 160 -18.29 -16.07 2.39
N LEU A 161 -17.63 -17.19 2.72
CA LEU A 161 -18.30 -18.48 2.98
C LEU A 161 -19.18 -18.45 4.24
N GLU A 162 -18.75 -17.77 5.30
CA GLU A 162 -19.56 -17.60 6.52
C GLU A 162 -20.80 -16.73 6.27
N GLU A 163 -20.67 -15.65 5.49
CA GLU A 163 -21.80 -14.82 5.07
C GLU A 163 -22.77 -15.58 4.17
N GLU A 164 -22.27 -16.37 3.23
CA GLU A 164 -23.11 -17.16 2.35
C GLU A 164 -23.93 -18.20 3.13
N LYS A 165 -23.32 -18.87 4.12
CA LYS A 165 -24.03 -19.78 5.03
C LYS A 165 -25.14 -19.07 5.79
N LYS A 166 -24.86 -17.92 6.40
CA LYS A 166 -25.86 -17.11 7.11
C LYS A 166 -27.02 -16.68 6.20
N ARG A 167 -26.75 -16.32 4.94
CA ARG A 167 -27.79 -15.96 3.96
C ARG A 167 -28.66 -17.15 3.56
N ARG A 168 -28.09 -18.36 3.49
CA ARG A 168 -28.84 -19.60 3.20
C ARG A 168 -29.68 -20.08 4.38
N GLU A 169 -29.26 -19.82 5.62
CA GLU A 169 -30.01 -20.19 6.83
C GLU A 169 -31.18 -19.23 7.12
N ASN A 170 -31.11 -17.99 6.62
CA ASN A 170 -32.13 -16.96 6.83
C ASN A 170 -33.16 -16.84 5.68
N ASN A 171 -33.03 -17.66 4.63
CA ASN A 171 -33.94 -17.74 3.48
C ASN A 171 -34.68 -19.08 3.46
#